data_AF-A0A0F4JVI1-F1
#
_entry.id   AF-A0A0F4JVI1-F1
#
_cell.length_a   1.000
_cell.length_b   1.000
_cell.length_c   1.000
_cell.angle_alpha   90.00
_cell.angle_beta   90.00
_cell.angle_gamma   90.00
#
_symmetry.space_group_name_H-M   'P 1'
#
loop_
_entity.id
_entity.type
_entity.pdbx_description
1 polymer ?
#
loop_
_entity_poly.entity_id
_entity_poly.type
_entity_poly.pdbx_seq_one_letter_code
_entity_poly.pdbx_strand_id
1 'polypeptide(L)'
;MTIRPAWSAPDVRAQEEGWVRGDAGRGFRLDQWEYERERVEGFDYDIGATLVRAADAPDESELKSVLDAWGLPVGLFVHPWETDDPR
;
A
#
# COMPACT_ATOMS: atom_id res chain seq x y z
N MET A 1 -4.60 -7.39 0.63
CA MET A 1 -4.66 -5.95 0.30
C MET A 1 -3.33 -5.34 0.65
N THR A 2 -2.80 -4.49 -0.23
CA THR A 2 -1.53 -3.80 -0.06
C THR A 2 -1.73 -2.33 -0.37
N ILE A 3 -1.41 -1.45 0.58
CA ILE A 3 -1.42 0.01 0.38
C ILE A 3 0.03 0.45 0.46
N ARG A 4 0.52 1.08 -0.61
CA ARG A 4 1.91 1.51 -0.72
C ARG A 4 1.99 2.97 -1.07
N PRO A 5 3.09 3.60 -0.65
CA PRO A 5 3.45 4.90 -1.15
C PRO A 5 3.30 5.04 -2.67
N ALA A 6 2.69 6.10 -3.23
CA ALA A 6 2.88 6.36 -4.65
C ALA A 6 4.37 6.65 -4.89
N TRP A 7 4.99 5.95 -5.85
CA TRP A 7 6.41 6.07 -6.12
C TRP A 7 6.68 7.30 -6.99
N SER A 8 7.62 8.14 -6.55
CA SER A 8 8.00 9.37 -7.23
C SER A 8 9.52 9.45 -7.45
N ALA A 9 9.98 10.33 -8.33
CA ALA A 9 11.42 10.52 -8.56
C ALA A 9 12.21 10.88 -7.28
N PRO A 10 11.67 11.68 -6.34
CA PRO A 10 12.29 11.87 -5.01
C PRO A 10 12.45 10.58 -4.20
N ASP A 11 11.56 9.60 -4.33
CA ASP A 11 11.64 8.32 -3.60
C ASP A 11 12.79 7.44 -4.14
N VAL A 12 13.03 7.48 -5.46
CA VAL A 12 14.20 6.81 -6.08
C VAL A 12 15.48 7.35 -5.46
N ARG A 13 15.57 8.68 -5.34
CA ARG A 13 16.76 9.33 -4.78
C ARG A 13 16.94 9.01 -3.29
N ALA A 14 15.87 9.05 -2.50
CA ALA A 14 15.95 8.68 -1.09
C ALA A 14 16.44 7.23 -0.92
N GLN A 15 15.93 6.31 -1.75
CA GLN A 15 16.40 4.91 -1.76
C GLN A 15 17.87 4.78 -2.15
N GLU A 16 18.34 5.47 -3.18
CA GLU A 16 19.76 5.50 -3.58
C GLU A 16 20.65 6.05 -2.47
N GLU A 17 20.14 7.01 -1.70
CA GLU A 17 20.83 7.63 -0.56
C GLU A 17 20.64 6.86 0.76
N GLY A 18 19.88 5.76 0.76
CA GLY A 18 19.72 4.84 1.88
C GLY A 18 18.75 5.30 2.98
N TRP A 19 17.80 6.17 2.65
CA TRP A 19 16.76 6.65 3.59
C TRP A 19 15.36 6.62 2.97
N VAL A 20 14.34 6.65 3.81
CA VAL A 20 12.94 6.68 3.39
C VAL A 20 12.42 8.10 3.54
N ARG A 21 11.84 8.65 2.48
CA ARG A 21 11.29 10.00 2.48
C ARG A 21 9.94 10.06 3.22
N GLY A 22 9.88 10.90 4.25
CA GLY A 22 8.61 11.37 4.81
C GLY A 22 7.99 12.45 3.93
N ASP A 23 6.78 12.20 3.43
CA ASP A 23 6.01 13.21 2.69
C ASP A 23 4.53 13.09 3.05
N ALA A 24 4.06 14.02 3.90
CA ALA A 24 2.68 14.07 4.37
C ALA A 24 1.68 14.41 3.24
N GLY A 25 2.15 14.90 2.09
CA GLY A 25 1.34 15.19 0.92
C GLY A 25 1.43 14.13 -0.18
N ARG A 26 2.06 12.96 0.06
CA ARG A 26 2.19 11.94 -0.98
C ARG A 26 0.89 11.17 -1.19
N GLY A 27 0.64 10.80 -2.44
CA GLY A 27 -0.41 9.86 -2.80
C GLY A 27 -0.07 8.41 -2.46
N PHE A 28 -1.05 7.55 -2.68
CA PHE A 28 -1.07 6.14 -2.34
C PHE A 28 -1.47 5.31 -3.55
N ARG A 29 -0.94 4.10 -3.61
CA ARG A 29 -1.42 3.05 -4.50
C ARG A 29 -1.98 1.91 -3.68
N LEU A 30 -3.19 1.49 -4.01
CA LEU A 30 -3.90 0.39 -3.39
C LEU A 30 -3.99 -0.77 -4.38
N ASP A 31 -3.58 -1.95 -3.95
CA ASP A 31 -3.69 -3.20 -4.71
C ASP A 31 -4.45 -4.24 -3.87
N GLN A 32 -5.64 -4.65 -4.31
CA GLN A 32 -6.40 -5.74 -3.72
C GLN A 32 -6.04 -7.06 -4.40
N TRP A 33 -5.49 -7.98 -3.63
CA TRP A 33 -5.16 -9.33 -4.06
C TRP A 33 -6.13 -10.34 -3.44
N GLU A 34 -6.56 -11.32 -4.23
CA GLU A 34 -7.23 -12.53 -3.77
C GLU A 34 -6.27 -13.72 -3.89
N TYR A 35 -6.41 -14.67 -2.97
CA TYR A 35 -5.55 -15.85 -2.90
C TYR A 35 -6.40 -17.11 -3.11
N GLU A 36 -5.92 -18.02 -3.95
CA GLU A 36 -6.55 -19.33 -4.12
C GLU A 36 -6.40 -20.14 -2.82
N ARG A 37 -7.54 -20.41 -2.15
CA ARG A 37 -7.60 -21.02 -0.81
C ARG A 37 -6.84 -22.35 -0.69
N GLU A 38 -6.76 -23.11 -1.78
CA GLU A 38 -6.08 -24.42 -1.84
C GLU A 38 -4.54 -24.30 -1.94
N ARG A 39 -4.01 -23.11 -2.20
CA ARG A 39 -2.56 -22.83 -2.28
C ARG A 39 -2.02 -22.05 -1.09
N VAL A 40 -2.86 -21.77 -0.09
CA VAL A 40 -2.48 -21.11 1.18
C VAL A 40 -1.82 -22.10 2.16
N GLU A 41 -1.57 -23.34 1.76
CA GLU A 41 -0.73 -24.27 2.52
C GLU A 41 0.73 -24.16 2.06
N GLY A 42 1.50 -23.31 2.75
CA GLY A 42 2.93 -23.11 2.51
C GLY A 42 3.37 -21.68 2.83
N PHE A 43 4.68 -21.48 3.04
CA PHE A 43 5.27 -20.17 3.34
C PHE A 43 5.38 -19.22 2.13
N ASP A 44 4.98 -19.66 0.93
CA ASP A 44 5.01 -18.86 -0.30
C ASP A 44 3.66 -18.19 -0.55
N TYR A 45 3.50 -17.00 0.03
CA TYR A 45 2.28 -16.19 -0.03
C TYR A 45 2.04 -15.52 -1.40
N ASP A 46 2.85 -15.78 -2.42
CA ASP A 46 2.74 -15.21 -3.77
C ASP A 46 2.22 -16.22 -4.81
N ILE A 47 2.17 -17.51 -4.50
CA ILE A 47 1.62 -18.53 -5.42
C ILE A 47 0.10 -18.50 -5.36
N GLY A 48 -0.54 -18.17 -6.49
CA GLY A 48 -2.00 -18.12 -6.61
C GLY A 48 -2.62 -16.78 -6.20
N ALA A 49 -1.80 -15.73 -6.03
CA ALA A 49 -2.28 -14.37 -5.86
C ALA A 49 -2.76 -13.79 -7.19
N THR A 50 -3.99 -13.28 -7.22
CA THR A 50 -4.54 -12.56 -8.37
C THR A 50 -4.89 -11.13 -7.97
N LEU A 51 -4.43 -10.15 -8.75
CA LEU A 51 -4.82 -8.75 -8.57
C LEU A 51 -6.26 -8.57 -9.03
N VAL A 52 -7.14 -8.19 -8.11
CA VAL A 52 -8.58 -8.06 -8.38
C VAL A 52 -8.98 -6.60 -8.57
N ARG A 53 -8.37 -5.67 -7.81
CA ARG A 53 -8.60 -4.23 -7.95
C ARG A 53 -7.32 -3.44 -7.69
N ALA A 54 -7.13 -2.36 -8.43
CA ALA A 54 -6.06 -1.39 -8.20
C ALA A 54 -6.62 0.02 -8.29
N ALA A 55 -6.12 0.93 -7.46
CA ALA A 55 -6.47 2.35 -7.48
C ALA A 55 -5.30 3.22 -7.01
N ASP A 56 -5.23 4.43 -7.55
CA ASP A 56 -4.34 5.48 -7.09
C ASP A 56 -5.15 6.53 -6.34
N ALA A 57 -4.66 6.98 -5.19
CA ALA A 57 -5.26 8.01 -4.36
C ALA A 57 -4.25 9.14 -4.17
N PRO A 58 -4.49 10.38 -4.65
CA PRO A 58 -3.51 11.46 -4.57
C PRO A 58 -3.20 11.94 -3.14
N ASP A 59 -4.09 11.69 -2.19
CA ASP A 59 -3.95 12.10 -0.80
C ASP A 59 -4.72 11.17 0.16
N GLU A 60 -4.67 11.48 1.46
CA GLU A 60 -5.32 10.69 2.51
C GLU A 60 -6.86 10.74 2.44
N SER A 61 -7.44 11.84 1.95
CA SER A 61 -8.90 11.96 1.81
C SER A 61 -9.41 11.05 0.70
N GLU A 62 -8.73 11.05 -0.45
CA GLU A 62 -9.03 10.13 -1.54
C GLU A 62 -8.73 8.68 -1.19
N LEU A 63 -7.69 8.42 -0.40
CA LEU A 63 -7.41 7.08 0.12
C LEU A 63 -8.61 6.55 0.92
N LYS A 64 -9.17 7.37 1.81
CA LYS A 64 -10.37 7.01 2.61
C LYS A 64 -11.58 6.76 1.71
N SER A 65 -11.81 7.58 0.70
CA SER A 65 -12.88 7.38 -0.29
C SER A 65 -12.74 6.06 -1.05
N VAL A 66 -11.53 5.71 -1.49
CA VAL A 66 -11.26 4.44 -2.18
C VAL A 66 -11.51 3.25 -1.25
N LEU A 67 -11.07 3.33 0.01
CA LEU A 67 -11.29 2.26 0.99
C LEU A 67 -12.78 2.07 1.32
N ASP A 68 -13.54 3.15 1.48
CA ASP A 68 -14.98 3.11 1.70
C ASP A 68 -15.71 2.50 0.49
N ALA A 69 -15.36 2.91 -0.73
CA ALA A 69 -15.91 2.33 -1.96
C ALA A 69 -15.61 0.82 -2.10
N TRP A 70 -14.53 0.34 -1.50
CA TRP A 70 -14.15 -1.08 -1.48
C TRP A 70 -14.75 -1.83 -0.27
N GLY A 71 -15.47 -1.14 0.62
CA GLY A 71 -16.08 -1.71 1.82
C GLY A 71 -15.05 -2.08 2.89
N LEU A 72 -13.87 -1.47 2.87
CA LEU A 72 -12.77 -1.77 3.78
C LEU A 72 -12.70 -0.73 4.90
N PRO A 73 -12.92 -1.11 6.17
CA PRO A 73 -12.88 -0.15 7.27
C PRO A 73 -11.44 0.34 7.50
N VAL A 74 -11.27 1.66 7.46
CA VAL A 74 -9.98 2.37 7.59
C VAL A 74 -9.25 2.00 8.88
N GLY A 75 -9.98 1.71 9.96
CA GLY A 75 -9.41 1.33 11.27
C GLY A 75 -8.73 -0.04 11.34
N LEU A 76 -8.73 -0.83 10.26
CA LEU A 76 -7.99 -2.10 10.20
C LEU A 76 -6.57 -1.95 9.63
N PHE A 77 -6.20 -0.77 9.13
CA PHE A 77 -4.88 -0.55 8.55
C PHE A 77 -4.00 0.20 9.54
N VAL A 78 -2.92 -0.46 10.00
CA VAL A 78 -1.81 0.22 10.66
C VAL A 78 -0.99 0.89 9.58
N HIS A 79 -0.87 2.22 9.63
CA HIS A 79 -0.19 2.99 8.62
C HIS A 79 1.33 2.74 8.67
N PRO A 80 2.00 2.42 7.55
CA PRO A 80 3.46 2.16 7.55
C PRO A 80 4.32 3.34 8.02
N TRP A 81 3.82 4.58 7.91
CA TRP A 81 4.53 5.78 8.37
C TRP A 81 4.43 6.04 9.87
N GLU A 82 3.64 5.25 10.61
CA GLU A 82 3.74 5.23 12.09
C GLU A 82 4.87 4.33 12.59
N THR A 83 5.43 3.48 11.73
CA THR A 83 6.48 2.51 12.11
C THR A 83 7.87 2.83 11.56
N ASP A 84 7.97 3.51 10.41
CA ASP A 84 9.25 4.01 9.90
C ASP A 84 9.39 5.49 10.24
N ASP A 85 10.37 5.81 11.11
CA ASP A 85 10.74 7.16 11.52
C ASP A 85 11.25 7.95 10.30
N PRO A 86 10.45 8.88 9.72
CA PRO A 86 10.87 9.64 8.56
C PRO A 86 11.88 10.71 8.99
N ARG A 87 13.06 10.75 8.35
CA ARG A 87 13.99 11.89 8.46
C ARG A 87 13.89 12.81 7.26
#